data_AF-A0A5E6N5H7-F1
#
_entry.id   AF-A0A5E6N5H7-F1
#
_cell.length_a   1.000
_cell.length_b   1.000
_cell.length_c   1.000
_cell.angle_alpha   90.00
_cell.angle_beta   90.00
_cell.angle_gamma   90.00
#
_symmetry.space_group_name_H-M   'P 1'
#
loop_
_entity.id
_entity.type
_entity.pdbx_description
1 polymer ?
#
loop_
_entity_poly.entity_id
_entity_poly.type
_entity_poly.pdbx_seq_one_letter_code
_entity_poly.pdbx_strand_id
1 'polypeptide(L)' 'MYGGINALIQVGKGNIQTRLFGGANVIVKVGDGNISALLFGLANIVTHVGDGDNYLLMLGR' A
#
# COMPACT_ATOMS: atom_id res chain seq x y z
N MET A 1 -8.37 -3.74 5.09
CA MET A 1 -8.30 -5.21 5.23
C MET A 1 -7.75 -5.51 6.62
N TYR A 2 -8.26 -6.55 7.28
CA TYR A 2 -7.79 -7.02 8.58
C TYR A 2 -7.40 -8.50 8.43
N GLY A 3 -6.18 -8.90 8.77
CA GLY A 3 -5.74 -10.30 8.60
C GLY A 3 -4.23 -10.50 8.68
N GLY A 4 -3.76 -11.75 8.77
CA GLY A 4 -2.33 -12.06 8.93
C GLY A 4 -1.43 -11.47 7.84
N ILE A 5 -1.83 -11.62 6.56
CA ILE A 5 -1.15 -11.01 5.42
C ILE A 5 -2.20 -10.33 4.54
N ASN A 6 -1.94 -9.09 4.12
CA ASN A 6 -2.77 -8.34 3.19
C ASN A 6 -1.96 -7.96 1.94
N ALA A 7 -2.54 -8.16 0.76
CA ALA A 7 -1.94 -7.72 -0.51
C ALA A 7 -2.96 -6.91 -1.32
N LEU A 8 -2.54 -5.76 -1.82
CA LEU A 8 -3.32 -4.90 -2.72
C LEU A 8 -2.49 -4.59 -3.96
N ILE A 9 -3.03 -4.90 -5.13
CA ILE A 9 -2.37 -4.66 -6.41
C ILE A 9 -3.31 -3.81 -7.27
N GLN A 10 -2.82 -2.67 -7.75
CA GLN A 10 -3.53 -1.84 -8.72
C GLN A 10 -2.66 -1.62 -9.96
N VAL A 11 -3.26 -1.79 -11.14
CA VAL A 11 -2.64 -1.49 -12.43
C VAL A 11 -3.51 -0.48 -13.18
N GLY A 12 -2.87 0.51 -13.81
CA GLY A 12 -3.53 1.58 -14.53
C GLY A 12 -3.60 2.89 -13.76
N LYS A 13 -4.22 3.89 -14.38
CA LYS A 13 -4.32 5.24 -13.82
C LYS A 13 -5.30 5.31 -12.64
N GLY A 14 -5.00 6.16 -11.68
CA GLY A 14 -5.89 6.50 -10.57
C GLY A 14 -5.30 6.19 -9.21
N ASN A 15 -5.85 6.76 -8.14
CA ASN A 15 -5.21 6.80 -6.83
C ASN A 15 -5.55 5.56 -5.97
N ILE A 16 -4.58 5.05 -5.23
CA ILE A 16 -4.82 4.08 -4.15
C ILE A 16 -5.06 4.87 -2.87
N GLN A 17 -6.20 4.66 -2.21
CA GLN A 17 -6.44 5.13 -0.84
C GLN A 17 -6.87 3.95 0.03
N THR A 18 -6.00 3.52 0.96
CA THR A 18 -6.25 2.27 1.69
C THR A 18 -5.73 2.28 3.12
N ARG A 19 -6.27 1.37 3.92
CA ARG A 19 -5.82 1.06 5.28
C ARG A 19 -5.71 -0.45 5.42
N LEU A 20 -4.49 -0.95 5.63
CA LEU A 20 -4.21 -2.38 5.81
C LEU A 20 -3.70 -2.61 7.24
N PHE A 21 -4.36 -3.51 7.94
CA PHE A 21 -4.01 -3.90 9.30
C PHE A 21 -3.75 -5.41 9.30
N GLY A 22 -2.55 -5.82 9.65
CA GLY A 22 -2.15 -7.21 9.57
C GLY A 22 -0.75 -7.50 10.06
N GLY A 23 -0.32 -8.76 10.03
CA GLY A 23 1.07 -9.11 10.33
C GLY A 23 2.02 -8.65 9.23
N ALA A 24 1.65 -8.85 7.96
CA ALA A 24 2.35 -8.31 6.81
C ALA A 24 1.38 -7.60 5.84
N ASN A 25 1.80 -6.49 5.24
CA ASN A 25 1.02 -5.75 4.27
C ASN A 25 1.86 -5.43 3.03
N VAL A 26 1.30 -5.66 1.85
CA VAL A 26 1.94 -5.40 0.56
C VAL A 26 1.02 -4.55 -0.32
N ILE A 27 1.54 -3.45 -0.85
CA ILE A 27 0.89 -2.65 -1.89
C ILE A 27 1.78 -2.64 -3.13
N VAL A 28 1.21 -2.96 -4.29
CA VAL A 28 1.85 -2.77 -5.58
C VAL A 28 0.97 -1.90 -6.47
N LYS A 29 1.53 -0.81 -6.96
CA LYS A 29 0.91 0.07 -7.94
C LYS A 29 1.75 0.11 -9.22
N VAL A 30 1.09 -0.06 -10.35
CA VAL A 30 1.70 0.09 -11.68
C VAL A 30 0.86 1.05 -12.52
N GLY A 31 1.42 2.19 -12.90
CA GLY A 31 0.75 3.27 -13.63
C GLY A 31 0.47 4.50 -12.78
N ASP A 32 0.12 5.60 -13.44
CA ASP A 32 0.13 6.93 -12.82
C ASP A 32 -0.92 7.14 -11.73
N GLY A 33 -0.56 7.96 -10.75
CA GLY A 33 -1.42 8.48 -9.70
C GLY A 33 -0.85 8.20 -8.31
N ASN A 34 -1.51 8.70 -7.29
CA ASN A 34 -0.95 8.71 -5.94
C ASN A 34 -1.27 7.43 -5.16
N ILE A 35 -0.49 7.17 -4.12
CA ILE A 35 -0.81 6.19 -3.06
C ILE A 35 -0.94 6.95 -1.75
N SER A 36 -2.10 6.84 -1.09
CA SER A 36 -2.25 7.21 0.32
C SER A 36 -2.60 5.97 1.12
N ALA A 37 -1.68 5.49 1.95
CA ALA A 37 -1.85 4.24 2.66
C ALA A 37 -1.45 4.33 4.12
N LEU A 38 -2.25 3.66 4.97
CA LEU A 38 -1.95 3.44 6.37
C LEU A 38 -1.78 1.92 6.57
N LEU A 39 -0.57 1.52 6.94
CA LEU A 39 -0.11 0.15 6.96
C LEU A 39 0.33 -0.19 8.39
N PHE A 40 -0.39 -1.08 9.06
CA PHE A 40 -0.04 -1.55 10.40
C PHE A 40 0.32 -3.03 10.35
N GLY A 41 1.56 -3.36 10.72
CA GLY A 41 2.07 -4.73 10.74
C GLY A 41 3.57 -4.84 10.94
N LEU A 42 4.06 -6.05 11.24
CA LEU A 42 5.49 -6.35 11.41
C LEU A 42 6.26 -6.12 10.10
N ALA A 43 5.64 -6.40 8.95
CA ALA A 43 6.23 -6.19 7.64
C ALA A 43 5.29 -5.35 6.76
N ASN A 44 5.78 -4.24 6.22
CA ASN A 44 5.02 -3.39 5.31
C ASN A 44 5.87 -3.12 4.07
N ILE A 45 5.34 -3.44 2.88
CA ILE A 45 6.02 -3.25 1.59
C ILE A 45 5.11 -2.45 0.68
N VAL A 46 5.64 -1.40 0.05
CA VAL A 46 4.94 -0.62 -0.96
C VAL A 46 5.85 -0.44 -2.17
N THR A 47 5.34 -0.81 -3.33
CA THR A 47 6.00 -0.61 -4.63
C THR A 47 5.10 0.23 -5.52
N HIS A 48 5.65 1.30 -6.09
CA HIS A 48 4.97 2.12 -7.07
C HIS A 48 5.86 2.27 -8.31
N VAL A 49 5.35 1.84 -9.47
CA VAL A 49 5.99 1.98 -10.77
C VAL A 49 5.13 2.88 -11.65
N GLY A 50 5.55 4.12 -11.87
CA GLY A 50 4.79 5.15 -12.59
C GLY A 50 4.96 6.52 -11.93
N ASP A 51 4.27 7.54 -12.43
CA ASP A 51 4.35 8.89 -11.88
C ASP A 51 3.27 9.15 -10.81
N GLY A 52 3.65 9.81 -9.72
CA GLY A 52 2.74 10.22 -8.65
C GLY A 52 3.38 10.17 -7.26
N ASP A 53 2.68 10.74 -6.28
CA ASP A 53 3.17 10.85 -4.91
C ASP A 53 2.73 9.66 -4.03
N ASN A 54 3.60 9.27 -3.11
CA ASN A 54 3.32 8.23 -2.12
C ASN A 54 3.29 8.82 -0.70
N TYR A 55 2.09 8.90 -0.12
CA TYR A 55 1.84 9.31 1.26
C TYR A 55 1.59 8.07 2.12
N LEU A 56 2.67 7.58 2.76
CA LEU A 56 2.66 6.31 3.48
C LEU A 56 2.88 6.54 4.97
N LEU A 57 1.95 6.03 5.80
CA LEU A 57 2.18 5.84 7.22
C LEU A 57 2.30 4.34 7.49
N MET A 58 3.52 3.90 7.76
CA MET A 58 3.86 2.51 7.98
C MET A 58 4.26 2.34 9.45
N LEU A 59 3.50 1.52 10.17
CA LEU A 59 3.62 1.31 11.61
C LEU A 59 3.71 -0.18 11.89
N GLY A 60 4.57 -0.55 12.83
CA GLY A 60 4.94 -1.93 13.07
C GLY A 60 5.97 -2.01 14.19
N ARG A 61 6.00 -3.15 14.90
CA ARG A 61 7.10 -3.48 15.79
C ARG A 61 8.14 -4.31 15.08
#